data_AF-A0A0D0TKB2-F1
#
_entry.id   AF-A0A0D0TKB2-F1
#
_cell.length_a   1.000
_cell.length_b   1.000
_cell.length_c   1.000
_cell.angle_alpha   90.00
_cell.angle_beta   90.00
_cell.angle_gamma   90.00
#
_symmetry.space_group_name_H-M   'P 1'
#
loop_
_entity.id
_entity.type
_entity.pdbx_description
1 polymer ?
#
loop_
_entity_poly.entity_id
_entity_poly.type
_entity_poly.pdbx_seq_one_letter_code
_entity_poly.pdbx_strand_id
1 'polypeptide(L)'
;MIGARLGLGLCGLLLLIGGTHLAVAGLFTSQVQRQVEGWEAAAQAPTSSDWLTAHEAARQAVRWYPVANADYLDRLGRVESWKAVGKPFEDAYPLHLAALDDYRSSISVRPNWPYTWVGLAQSKVALQQFDQELDLALTRAFELGPWRQDVNRELAIIGLNTWSQLTPVQRLNTLRSATRAVTYSTVEAQNVLQVAHQNGLLHVVCRSLDAQYVKTIPADCTAASLATGNDSVVSHIDVRLFGRSL
;
A
#
# COMPACT_ATOMS: atom_id res chain seq x y z
N MET A 1 -1.09 -35.79 -45.35
CA MET A 1 -2.23 -34.86 -45.07
C MET A 1 -2.94 -35.12 -43.73
N ILE A 2 -3.03 -36.37 -43.23
CA ILE A 2 -3.68 -36.68 -41.94
C ILE A 2 -2.94 -36.07 -40.73
N GLY A 3 -1.60 -36.12 -40.72
CA GLY A 3 -0.79 -35.54 -39.63
C GLY A 3 -0.97 -34.02 -39.44
N ALA A 4 -1.17 -33.27 -40.53
CA ALA A 4 -1.41 -31.82 -40.45
C ALA A 4 -2.78 -31.48 -39.82
N ARG A 5 -3.82 -32.28 -40.10
CA ARG A 5 -5.16 -32.11 -39.53
C ARG A 5 -5.19 -32.45 -38.04
N LEU A 6 -4.48 -33.52 -37.64
CA LEU A 6 -4.32 -33.88 -36.23
C LEU A 6 -3.53 -32.81 -35.46
N GLY A 7 -2.46 -32.28 -36.05
CA GLY A 7 -1.68 -31.19 -35.45
C GLY A 7 -2.49 -29.91 -35.25
N LEU A 8 -3.28 -29.50 -36.25
CA LEU A 8 -4.18 -28.34 -36.14
C LEU A 8 -5.26 -28.55 -35.06
N GLY A 9 -5.84 -29.75 -34.98
CA GLY A 9 -6.83 -30.09 -33.95
C GLY A 9 -6.25 -30.02 -32.54
N LEU A 10 -5.04 -30.53 -32.33
CA LEU A 10 -4.35 -30.47 -31.04
C LEU A 10 -4.00 -29.03 -30.64
N CYS A 11 -3.48 -28.23 -31.57
CA CYS A 11 -3.21 -26.81 -31.32
C CYS A 11 -4.50 -26.06 -30.95
N GLY A 12 -5.60 -26.30 -31.67
CA GLY A 12 -6.89 -25.69 -31.36
C GLY A 12 -7.39 -26.03 -29.95
N LEU A 13 -7.28 -27.31 -29.55
CA LEU A 13 -7.68 -27.74 -28.21
C LEU A 13 -6.83 -27.09 -27.11
N LEU A 14 -5.50 -27.03 -27.28
CA LEU A 14 -4.60 -26.39 -26.33
C LEU A 14 -4.90 -24.90 -26.16
N LEU A 15 -5.21 -24.20 -27.25
CA LEU A 15 -5.61 -22.79 -27.21
C LEU A 15 -6.93 -22.58 -26.48
N LEU A 16 -7.91 -23.47 -26.68
CA LEU A 16 -9.19 -23.41 -25.95
C LEU A 16 -9.00 -23.61 -24.46
N ILE A 17 -8.23 -24.64 -24.07
CA ILE A 17 -7.93 -24.90 -22.64
C ILE A 17 -7.20 -23.71 -22.01
N GLY A 18 -6.14 -23.21 -22.67
CA GLY A 18 -5.40 -22.04 -22.19
C GLY A 18 -6.29 -20.80 -22.08
N GLY A 19 -7.14 -20.54 -23.09
CA GLY A 19 -8.10 -19.45 -23.08
C GLY A 19 -9.10 -19.54 -21.93
N THR A 20 -9.63 -20.72 -21.64
CA THR A 20 -10.54 -20.94 -20.50
C THR A 20 -9.85 -20.66 -19.16
N HIS A 21 -8.61 -21.15 -18.98
CA HIS A 21 -7.83 -20.87 -17.77
C HIS A 21 -7.64 -19.37 -17.52
N LEU A 22 -7.23 -18.63 -18.57
CA LEU A 22 -7.06 -17.19 -18.50
C LEU A 22 -8.37 -16.45 -18.22
N ALA A 23 -9.47 -16.87 -18.85
CA ALA A 23 -10.79 -16.28 -18.64
C ALA A 23 -11.30 -16.49 -17.21
N VAL A 24 -11.18 -17.71 -16.68
CA VAL A 24 -11.58 -18.04 -15.30
C VAL A 24 -10.75 -17.26 -14.29
N ALA A 25 -9.42 -17.20 -14.47
CA ALA A 25 -8.56 -16.37 -13.62
C ALA A 25 -8.96 -14.88 -13.68
N GLY A 26 -9.30 -14.39 -14.89
CA GLY A 26 -9.81 -13.04 -15.17
C GLY A 26 -11.09 -12.68 -14.40
N LEU A 27 -12.02 -13.62 -14.28
CA LEU A 27 -13.26 -13.43 -13.51
C LEU A 27 -12.97 -13.29 -12.02
N PHE A 28 -12.15 -14.19 -11.46
CA PHE A 28 -11.77 -14.16 -10.06
C PHE A 28 -10.99 -12.90 -9.69
N THR A 29 -10.00 -12.48 -10.49
CA THR A 29 -9.25 -11.25 -10.19
C THR A 29 -10.15 -10.00 -10.23
N SER A 30 -11.12 -9.96 -11.13
CA SER A 30 -12.08 -8.84 -11.23
C SER A 30 -13.01 -8.80 -10.03
N GLN A 31 -13.40 -9.97 -9.51
CA GLN A 31 -14.20 -10.08 -8.28
C GLN A 31 -13.41 -9.59 -7.06
N VAL A 32 -12.13 -9.96 -6.94
CA VAL A 32 -11.25 -9.50 -5.84
C VAL A 32 -11.06 -7.99 -5.91
N GLN A 33 -10.76 -7.45 -7.09
CA GLN A 33 -10.54 -6.01 -7.25
C GLN A 33 -11.73 -5.18 -6.77
N ARG A 34 -12.95 -5.54 -7.19
CA ARG A 34 -14.16 -4.80 -6.77
C ARG A 34 -14.39 -4.85 -5.27
N GLN A 35 -14.08 -5.97 -4.61
CA GLN A 35 -14.24 -6.09 -3.16
C GLN A 35 -13.21 -5.22 -2.43
N VAL A 36 -11.93 -5.28 -2.83
CA VAL A 36 -10.87 -4.47 -2.24
C VAL A 36 -11.13 -2.97 -2.45
N GLU A 37 -11.48 -2.55 -3.67
CA GLU A 37 -11.87 -1.16 -3.96
C GLU A 37 -13.08 -0.71 -3.12
N GLY A 38 -14.03 -1.61 -2.88
CA GLY A 38 -15.18 -1.35 -2.02
C GLY A 38 -14.79 -1.08 -0.57
N TRP A 39 -13.85 -1.87 -0.02
CA TRP A 39 -13.34 -1.69 1.34
C TRP A 39 -12.50 -0.42 1.47
N GLU A 40 -11.67 -0.13 0.47
CA GLU A 40 -10.90 1.11 0.36
C GLU A 40 -11.82 2.34 0.36
N ALA A 41 -12.85 2.33 -0.49
CA ALA A 41 -13.79 3.45 -0.60
C ALA A 41 -14.65 3.63 0.66
N ALA A 42 -15.02 2.54 1.33
CA ALA A 42 -15.78 2.58 2.57
C ALA A 42 -14.93 2.87 3.81
N ALA A 43 -13.59 2.80 3.68
CA ALA A 43 -12.64 2.82 4.79
C ALA A 43 -13.03 1.85 5.92
N GLN A 44 -13.53 0.66 5.56
CA GLN A 44 -14.08 -0.30 6.53
C GLN A 44 -13.50 -1.69 6.30
N ALA A 45 -13.06 -2.33 7.39
CA ALA A 45 -12.55 -3.69 7.36
C ALA A 45 -13.63 -4.69 6.90
N PRO A 46 -13.27 -5.73 6.12
CA PRO A 46 -14.23 -6.72 5.65
C PRO A 46 -14.80 -7.58 6.78
N THR A 47 -16.07 -7.97 6.64
CA THR A 47 -16.61 -9.04 7.48
C THR A 47 -15.86 -10.35 7.24
N SER A 48 -15.94 -11.30 8.16
CA SER A 48 -15.29 -12.61 7.97
C SER A 48 -15.82 -13.37 6.74
N SER A 49 -17.09 -13.21 6.38
CA SER A 49 -17.67 -13.83 5.19
C SER A 49 -17.17 -13.16 3.90
N ASP A 50 -17.14 -11.83 3.86
CA ASP A 50 -16.69 -11.09 2.68
C ASP A 50 -15.21 -11.32 2.43
N TRP A 51 -14.41 -11.32 3.50
CA TRP A 51 -12.99 -11.65 3.40
C TRP A 51 -12.77 -13.07 2.88
N LEU A 52 -13.47 -14.08 3.42
CA LEU A 52 -13.31 -15.47 2.97
C LEU A 52 -13.63 -15.61 1.48
N THR A 53 -14.67 -14.90 1.01
CA THR A 53 -15.06 -14.87 -0.40
C THR A 53 -13.97 -14.25 -1.28
N ALA A 54 -13.42 -13.10 -0.87
CA ALA A 54 -12.33 -12.46 -1.59
C ALA A 54 -11.03 -13.27 -1.56
N HIS A 55 -10.71 -13.88 -0.42
CA HIS A 55 -9.52 -14.69 -0.24
C HIS A 55 -9.56 -15.93 -1.14
N GLU A 56 -10.69 -16.65 -1.16
CA GLU A 56 -10.83 -17.80 -2.04
C GLU A 56 -10.80 -17.38 -3.51
N ALA A 57 -11.46 -16.28 -3.89
CA ALA A 57 -11.36 -15.75 -5.25
C ALA A 57 -9.91 -15.39 -5.63
N ALA A 58 -9.14 -14.75 -4.74
CA ALA A 58 -7.74 -14.41 -5.00
C ALA A 58 -6.88 -15.67 -5.18
N ARG A 59 -7.07 -16.68 -4.33
CA ARG A 59 -6.40 -17.99 -4.48
C ARG A 59 -6.77 -18.69 -5.78
N GLN A 60 -8.04 -18.64 -6.18
CA GLN A 60 -8.48 -19.20 -7.46
C GLN A 60 -7.86 -18.45 -8.64
N ALA A 61 -7.76 -17.12 -8.61
CA ALA A 61 -7.08 -16.34 -9.65
C ALA A 61 -5.62 -16.79 -9.84
N VAL A 62 -4.89 -16.97 -8.74
CA VAL A 62 -3.50 -17.49 -8.77
C VAL A 62 -3.45 -18.92 -9.32
N ARG A 63 -4.36 -19.80 -8.91
CA ARG A 63 -4.38 -21.21 -9.33
C ARG A 63 -4.75 -21.42 -10.80
N TRP A 64 -5.71 -20.66 -11.30
CA TRP A 64 -6.20 -20.83 -12.67
C TRP A 64 -5.27 -20.23 -13.71
N TYR A 65 -4.47 -19.22 -13.34
CA TYR A 65 -3.50 -18.65 -14.27
C TYR A 65 -2.35 -19.64 -14.53
N PRO A 66 -1.98 -19.89 -15.79
CA PRO A 66 -1.07 -21.01 -16.14
C PRO A 66 0.39 -20.78 -15.73
N VAL A 67 0.75 -19.55 -15.34
CA VAL A 67 2.11 -19.17 -14.92
C VAL A 67 2.05 -18.28 -13.68
N ALA A 68 3.18 -17.98 -13.07
CA ALA A 68 3.19 -17.02 -11.96
C ALA A 68 2.77 -15.62 -12.46
N ASN A 69 1.84 -14.98 -11.74
CA ASN A 69 1.33 -13.66 -12.07
C ASN A 69 1.50 -12.71 -10.89
N ALA A 70 2.35 -11.69 -11.05
CA ALA A 70 2.67 -10.75 -9.98
C ALA A 70 1.45 -9.96 -9.48
N ASP A 71 0.55 -9.56 -10.38
CA ASP A 71 -0.65 -8.79 -10.01
C ASP A 71 -1.60 -9.65 -9.15
N TYR A 72 -1.73 -10.94 -9.44
CA TYR A 72 -2.60 -11.83 -8.65
C TYR A 72 -2.00 -12.15 -7.28
N LEU A 73 -0.68 -12.29 -7.20
CA LEU A 73 0.03 -12.46 -5.93
C LEU A 73 -0.06 -11.17 -5.07
N ASP A 74 0.10 -9.99 -5.68
CA ASP A 74 -0.07 -8.70 -4.99
C ASP A 74 -1.48 -8.57 -4.41
N ARG A 75 -2.50 -8.94 -5.18
CA ARG A 75 -3.90 -8.93 -4.75
C ARG A 75 -4.17 -9.86 -3.58
N LEU A 76 -3.56 -11.05 -3.57
CA LEU A 76 -3.71 -11.97 -2.45
C LEU A 76 -3.17 -11.34 -1.17
N GLY A 77 -1.98 -10.73 -1.22
CA GLY A 77 -1.42 -10.01 -0.07
C GLY A 77 -2.25 -8.80 0.37
N ARG A 78 -2.91 -8.10 -0.55
CA ARG A 78 -3.87 -7.02 -0.22
C ARG A 78 -5.09 -7.55 0.54
N VAL A 79 -5.64 -8.69 0.14
CA VAL A 79 -6.79 -9.30 0.81
C VAL A 79 -6.44 -9.68 2.25
N GLU A 80 -5.25 -10.23 2.48
CA GLU A 80 -4.74 -10.48 3.84
C GLU A 80 -4.57 -9.19 4.64
N SER A 81 -3.96 -8.17 4.04
CA SER A 81 -3.74 -6.86 4.68
C SER A 81 -5.06 -6.21 5.10
N TRP A 82 -6.11 -6.29 4.28
CA TRP A 82 -7.43 -5.77 4.60
C TRP A 82 -8.09 -6.51 5.77
N LYS A 83 -7.84 -7.81 5.92
CA LYS A 83 -8.36 -8.57 7.08
C LYS A 83 -7.74 -8.13 8.39
N ALA A 84 -6.50 -7.66 8.35
CA ALA A 84 -5.75 -7.21 9.52
C ALA A 84 -6.23 -5.85 10.05
N VAL A 85 -6.92 -5.06 9.23
CA VAL A 85 -7.40 -3.72 9.60
C VAL A 85 -8.28 -3.77 10.85
N GLY A 86 -7.95 -2.94 11.84
CA GLY A 86 -8.68 -2.82 13.10
C GLY A 86 -8.52 -3.99 14.08
N LYS A 87 -7.68 -4.98 13.77
CA LYS A 87 -7.41 -6.11 14.67
C LYS A 87 -6.30 -5.79 15.68
N PRO A 88 -6.35 -6.38 16.89
CA PRO A 88 -5.19 -6.42 17.79
C PRO A 88 -3.98 -7.05 17.11
N PHE A 89 -2.78 -6.68 17.54
CA PHE A 89 -1.52 -7.16 16.95
C PHE A 89 -1.45 -8.69 16.84
N GLU A 90 -1.80 -9.42 17.91
CA GLU A 90 -1.73 -10.89 17.92
C GLU A 90 -2.64 -11.54 16.87
N ASP A 91 -3.85 -10.98 16.66
CA ASP A 91 -4.80 -11.46 15.66
C ASP A 91 -4.41 -11.04 14.24
N ALA A 92 -3.71 -9.92 14.11
CA ALA A 92 -3.25 -9.35 12.85
C ALA A 92 -1.93 -9.97 12.36
N TYR A 93 -1.09 -10.45 13.29
CA TYR A 93 0.25 -10.98 13.02
C TYR A 93 0.29 -12.05 11.91
N PRO A 94 -0.53 -13.14 11.96
CA PRO A 94 -0.49 -14.15 10.91
C PRO A 94 -0.95 -13.61 9.55
N LEU A 95 -1.84 -12.61 9.52
CA LEU A 95 -2.32 -11.99 8.30
C LEU A 95 -1.23 -11.13 7.66
N HIS A 96 -0.48 -10.37 8.46
CA HIS A 96 0.66 -9.60 7.96
C HIS A 96 1.80 -10.50 7.47
N LEU A 97 2.02 -11.66 8.10
CA LEU A 97 2.97 -12.66 7.59
C LEU A 97 2.53 -13.23 6.24
N ALA A 98 1.26 -13.63 6.11
CA ALA A 98 0.72 -14.12 4.85
C ALA A 98 0.83 -13.06 3.74
N ALA A 99 0.44 -11.81 4.04
CA ALA A 99 0.60 -10.68 3.12
C ALA A 99 2.05 -10.46 2.69
N LEU A 100 2.98 -10.52 3.64
CA LEU A 100 4.41 -10.34 3.39
C LEU A 100 4.95 -11.41 2.41
N ASP A 101 4.57 -12.67 2.59
CA ASP A 101 5.00 -13.76 1.70
C ASP A 101 4.40 -13.66 0.30
N ASP A 102 3.15 -13.21 0.18
CA ASP A 102 2.51 -12.94 -1.10
C ASP A 102 3.17 -11.76 -1.85
N TYR A 103 3.52 -10.68 -1.13
CA TYR A 103 4.24 -9.56 -1.72
C TYR A 103 5.65 -9.94 -2.17
N ARG A 104 6.38 -10.74 -1.38
CA ARG A 104 7.69 -11.30 -1.80
C ARG A 104 7.55 -12.14 -3.06
N SER A 105 6.53 -12.99 -3.12
CA SER A 105 6.24 -13.82 -4.29
C SER A 105 5.94 -12.94 -5.52
N SER A 106 5.12 -11.90 -5.37
CA SER A 106 4.83 -10.95 -6.43
C SER A 106 6.08 -10.21 -6.92
N ILE A 107 6.93 -9.72 -6.01
CA ILE A 107 8.20 -9.05 -6.32
C ILE A 107 9.14 -9.97 -7.10
N SER A 108 9.20 -11.27 -6.76
CA SER A 108 10.05 -12.23 -7.48
C SER A 108 9.66 -12.37 -8.95
N VAL A 109 8.38 -12.19 -9.27
CA VAL A 109 7.85 -12.23 -10.64
C VAL A 109 7.99 -10.87 -11.32
N ARG A 110 7.78 -9.78 -10.58
CA ARG A 110 7.80 -8.41 -11.13
C ARG A 110 8.40 -7.40 -10.13
N PRO A 111 9.74 -7.25 -10.11
CA PRO A 111 10.41 -6.40 -9.14
C PRO A 111 10.26 -4.90 -9.41
N ASN A 112 9.71 -4.49 -10.56
CA ASN A 112 9.59 -3.09 -10.96
C ASN A 112 8.21 -2.47 -10.66
N TRP A 113 7.36 -3.14 -9.88
CA TRP A 113 6.03 -2.62 -9.53
C TRP A 113 6.05 -1.92 -8.17
N PRO A 114 5.87 -0.58 -8.11
CA PRO A 114 6.03 0.17 -6.86
C PRO A 114 5.00 -0.19 -5.80
N TYR A 115 3.78 -0.55 -6.20
CA TYR A 115 2.68 -0.84 -5.27
C TYR A 115 2.96 -2.07 -4.39
N THR A 116 3.60 -3.10 -4.95
CA THR A 116 3.94 -4.32 -4.19
C THR A 116 5.04 -4.04 -3.17
N TRP A 117 5.99 -3.15 -3.49
CA TRP A 117 6.98 -2.69 -2.52
C TRP A 117 6.36 -1.87 -1.38
N VAL A 118 5.33 -1.07 -1.66
CA VAL A 118 4.54 -0.38 -0.62
C VAL A 118 3.85 -1.40 0.28
N GLY A 119 3.15 -2.39 -0.30
CA GLY A 119 2.50 -3.45 0.48
C GLY A 119 3.49 -4.22 1.35
N LEU A 120 4.66 -4.57 0.81
CA LEU A 120 5.73 -5.19 1.58
C LEU A 120 6.17 -4.31 2.74
N ALA A 121 6.43 -3.02 2.51
CA ALA A 121 6.82 -2.08 3.55
C ALA A 121 5.76 -1.95 4.65
N GLN A 122 4.47 -1.89 4.29
CA GLN A 122 3.36 -1.85 5.24
C GLN A 122 3.33 -3.11 6.12
N SER A 123 3.42 -4.30 5.52
CA SER A 123 3.45 -5.57 6.26
C SER A 123 4.66 -5.65 7.19
N LYS A 124 5.84 -5.22 6.74
CA LYS A 124 7.06 -5.16 7.56
C LYS A 124 6.91 -4.25 8.77
N VAL A 125 6.38 -3.04 8.57
CA VAL A 125 6.12 -2.10 9.66
C VAL A 125 5.09 -2.65 10.65
N ALA A 126 4.02 -3.25 10.15
CA ALA A 126 2.99 -3.85 10.99
C ALA A 126 3.54 -5.02 11.84
N LEU A 127 4.49 -5.78 11.29
CA LEU A 127 5.24 -6.84 11.98
C LEU A 127 6.39 -6.33 12.85
N GLN A 128 6.60 -5.01 12.93
CA GLN A 128 7.72 -4.37 13.64
C GLN A 128 9.11 -4.84 13.15
N GLN A 129 9.22 -5.23 11.88
CA GLN A 129 10.46 -5.69 11.25
C GLN A 129 11.19 -4.52 10.59
N PHE A 130 11.97 -3.78 11.39
CA PHE A 130 12.82 -2.68 10.95
C PHE A 130 14.20 -3.18 10.53
N ASP A 131 14.29 -3.78 9.36
CA ASP A 131 15.51 -4.39 8.82
C ASP A 131 15.82 -3.95 7.39
N GLN A 132 16.86 -4.54 6.80
CA GLN A 132 17.33 -4.21 5.45
C GLN A 132 16.27 -4.45 4.36
N GLU A 133 15.31 -5.35 4.59
CA GLU A 133 14.24 -5.61 3.62
C GLU A 133 13.21 -4.48 3.64
N LEU A 134 12.88 -3.94 4.81
CA LEU A 134 12.08 -2.71 4.91
C LEU A 134 12.81 -1.53 4.22
N ASP A 135 14.12 -1.40 4.44
CA ASP A 135 14.92 -0.34 3.82
C ASP A 135 14.89 -0.42 2.29
N LEU A 136 15.04 -1.64 1.76
CA LEU A 136 14.93 -1.92 0.34
C LEU A 136 13.53 -1.61 -0.18
N ALA A 137 12.49 -2.01 0.54
CA ALA A 137 11.10 -1.79 0.13
C ALA A 137 10.75 -0.32 0.00
N LEU A 138 11.09 0.48 1.01
CA LEU A 138 10.89 1.93 0.99
C LEU A 138 11.66 2.59 -0.15
N THR A 139 12.91 2.17 -0.37
CA THR A 139 13.75 2.70 -1.46
C THR A 139 13.17 2.36 -2.83
N ARG A 140 12.79 1.10 -3.07
CA ARG A 140 12.23 0.66 -4.34
C ARG A 140 10.88 1.29 -4.65
N ALA A 141 9.99 1.36 -3.67
CA ALA A 141 8.71 2.07 -3.83
C ALA A 141 8.92 3.54 -4.21
N PHE A 142 9.88 4.22 -3.56
CA PHE A 142 10.19 5.62 -3.84
C PHE A 142 10.80 5.83 -5.24
N GLU A 143 11.74 4.98 -5.66
CA GLU A 143 12.40 5.06 -6.97
C GLU A 143 11.45 4.74 -8.13
N LEU A 144 10.59 3.73 -7.96
CA LEU A 144 9.71 3.22 -9.01
C LEU A 144 8.37 3.98 -9.09
N GLY A 145 7.98 4.68 -8.02
CA GLY A 145 6.67 5.32 -7.90
C GLY A 145 6.61 6.85 -7.84
N PRO A 146 7.61 7.66 -8.25
CA PRO A 146 7.59 9.09 -7.96
C PRO A 146 6.43 9.86 -8.63
N TRP A 147 5.85 9.33 -9.72
CA TRP A 147 4.67 9.86 -10.41
C TRP A 147 3.34 9.24 -9.99
N ARG A 148 3.34 8.27 -9.07
CA ARG A 148 2.12 7.58 -8.59
C ARG A 148 1.67 8.22 -7.29
N GLN A 149 0.50 8.85 -7.30
CA GLN A 149 0.03 9.64 -6.17
C GLN A 149 -0.24 8.77 -4.95
N ASP A 150 -0.91 7.64 -5.15
CA ASP A 150 -1.15 6.67 -4.08
C ASP A 150 0.16 6.17 -3.46
N VAL A 151 1.18 5.87 -4.26
CA VAL A 151 2.48 5.44 -3.74
C VAL A 151 3.13 6.54 -2.90
N ASN A 152 3.05 7.80 -3.34
CA ASN A 152 3.59 8.91 -2.56
C ASN A 152 2.79 9.15 -1.27
N ARG A 153 1.46 9.04 -1.29
CA ARG A 153 0.63 9.07 -0.07
C ARG A 153 1.06 7.98 0.89
N GLU A 154 1.10 6.72 0.45
CA GLU A 154 1.44 5.61 1.33
C GLU A 154 2.86 5.71 1.89
N LEU A 155 3.86 6.09 1.07
CA LEU A 155 5.22 6.32 1.55
C LEU A 155 5.32 7.45 2.58
N ALA A 156 4.53 8.50 2.41
CA ALA A 156 4.42 9.57 3.40
C ALA A 156 3.83 9.05 4.70
N ILE A 157 2.70 8.34 4.64
CA ILE A 157 2.01 7.80 5.82
C ILE A 157 2.90 6.80 6.57
N ILE A 158 3.48 5.83 5.87
CA ILE A 158 4.39 4.83 6.47
C ILE A 158 5.55 5.54 7.16
N GLY A 159 6.19 6.48 6.47
CA GLY A 159 7.37 7.14 7.00
C GLY A 159 7.09 8.09 8.18
N LEU A 160 5.94 8.76 8.18
CA LEU A 160 5.54 9.62 9.30
C LEU A 160 5.18 8.80 10.54
N ASN A 161 4.50 7.66 10.38
CA ASN A 161 4.18 6.75 11.48
C ASN A 161 5.41 6.03 12.06
N THR A 162 6.48 5.91 11.29
CA THR A 162 7.71 5.20 11.70
C THR A 162 8.93 6.10 11.80
N TRP A 163 8.71 7.41 11.92
CA TRP A 163 9.74 8.44 11.75
C TRP A 163 11.01 8.24 12.59
N SER A 164 10.86 7.76 13.83
CA SER A 164 11.98 7.52 14.74
C SER A 164 12.91 6.39 14.29
N GLN A 165 12.40 5.44 13.51
CA GLN A 165 13.14 4.28 13.00
C GLN A 165 13.84 4.55 11.65
N LEU A 166 13.45 5.63 10.97
CA LEU A 166 13.99 5.95 9.65
C LEU A 166 15.40 6.54 9.69
N THR A 167 16.23 6.14 8.72
CA THR A 167 17.49 6.80 8.39
C THR A 167 17.26 8.23 7.88
N PRO A 168 18.28 9.11 7.89
CA PRO A 168 18.15 10.47 7.34
C PRO A 168 17.71 10.49 5.87
N VAL A 169 18.18 9.54 5.05
CA VAL A 169 17.80 9.44 3.63
C VAL A 169 16.33 9.05 3.49
N GLN A 170 15.86 8.07 4.28
CA GLN A 170 14.44 7.68 4.26
C GLN A 170 13.54 8.83 4.72
N ARG A 171 13.90 9.57 5.78
CA ARG A 171 13.17 10.77 6.21
C ARG A 171 13.04 11.79 5.09
N LEU A 172 14.12 12.05 4.36
CA LEU A 172 14.08 12.96 3.20
C LEU A 172 13.15 12.45 2.10
N ASN A 173 13.18 11.15 1.80
CA ASN A 173 12.29 10.55 0.81
C ASN A 173 10.82 10.60 1.26
N THR A 174 10.54 10.34 2.54
CA THR A 174 9.22 10.52 3.15
C THR A 174 8.70 11.96 2.98
N LEU A 175 9.53 12.98 3.24
CA LEU A 175 9.13 14.38 3.07
C LEU A 175 8.87 14.74 1.60
N ARG A 176 9.66 14.18 0.67
CA ARG A 176 9.43 14.36 -0.78
C ARG A 176 8.12 13.71 -1.23
N SER A 177 7.84 12.50 -0.75
CA SER A 177 6.57 11.81 -0.99
C SER A 177 5.39 12.56 -0.37
N ALA A 178 5.54 13.07 0.86
CA ALA A 178 4.55 13.91 1.52
C ALA A 178 4.26 15.18 0.73
N THR A 179 5.31 15.87 0.25
CA THR A 179 5.16 17.07 -0.59
C THR A 179 4.36 16.76 -1.85
N ARG A 180 4.73 15.69 -2.57
CA ARG A 180 3.99 15.28 -3.80
C ARG A 180 2.52 15.00 -3.51
N ALA A 181 2.23 14.24 -2.47
CA ALA A 181 0.85 13.92 -2.07
C ALA A 181 0.06 15.19 -1.69
N VAL A 182 0.62 16.04 -0.83
CA VAL A 182 -0.02 17.30 -0.40
C VAL A 182 -0.28 18.25 -1.57
N THR A 183 0.62 18.30 -2.55
CA THR A 183 0.45 19.16 -3.74
C THR A 183 -0.56 18.63 -4.76
N TYR A 184 -0.91 17.34 -4.70
CA TYR A 184 -1.71 16.71 -5.72
C TYR A 184 -3.21 17.00 -5.59
N SER A 185 -3.77 16.83 -4.39
CA SER A 185 -5.18 17.09 -4.12
C SER A 185 -5.43 17.47 -2.66
N THR A 186 -6.57 18.09 -2.39
CA THR A 186 -6.98 18.43 -1.01
C THR A 186 -7.21 17.18 -0.15
N VAL A 187 -7.69 16.09 -0.75
CA VAL A 187 -7.92 14.81 -0.05
C VAL A 187 -6.60 14.19 0.38
N GLU A 188 -5.63 14.13 -0.54
CA GLU A 188 -4.29 13.60 -0.23
C GLU A 188 -3.56 14.47 0.80
N ALA A 189 -3.73 15.79 0.71
CA ALA A 189 -3.21 16.72 1.71
C ALA A 189 -3.78 16.44 3.10
N GLN A 190 -5.10 16.27 3.22
CA GLN A 190 -5.75 15.94 4.49
C GLN A 190 -5.22 14.63 5.08
N ASN A 191 -5.12 13.57 4.26
CA ASN A 191 -4.60 12.28 4.68
C ASN A 191 -3.18 12.39 5.28
N VAL A 192 -2.27 13.06 4.57
CA VAL A 192 -0.88 13.18 5.01
C VAL A 192 -0.72 14.13 6.21
N LEU A 193 -1.40 15.28 6.20
CA LEU A 193 -1.28 16.28 7.28
C LEU A 193 -1.92 15.80 8.58
N GLN A 194 -3.00 15.03 8.51
CA GLN A 194 -3.61 14.40 9.68
C GLN A 194 -2.63 13.44 10.36
N VAL A 195 -1.98 12.56 9.58
CA VAL A 195 -0.96 11.64 10.10
C VAL A 195 0.24 12.41 10.67
N ALA A 196 0.68 13.48 9.99
CA ALA A 196 1.76 14.33 10.48
C ALA A 196 1.39 14.99 11.82
N HIS A 197 0.17 15.49 11.97
CA HIS A 197 -0.31 16.07 13.22
C HIS A 197 -0.36 15.04 14.36
N GLN A 198 -0.91 13.85 14.09
CA GLN A 198 -0.98 12.75 15.08
C GLN A 198 0.39 12.33 15.61
N ASN A 199 1.43 12.42 14.77
CA ASN A 199 2.80 12.06 15.13
C ASN A 199 3.66 13.26 15.59
N GLY A 200 3.10 14.47 15.75
CA GLY A 200 3.85 15.66 16.13
C GLY A 200 4.85 16.17 15.06
N LEU A 201 4.65 15.74 13.81
CA LEU A 201 5.51 16.04 12.66
C LEU A 201 4.91 17.08 11.71
N LEU A 202 3.76 17.67 12.04
CA LEU A 202 3.08 18.65 11.18
C LEU A 202 4.01 19.79 10.76
N HIS A 203 4.74 20.38 11.71
CA HIS A 203 5.70 21.44 11.42
C HIS A 203 6.87 20.98 10.53
N VAL A 204 7.30 19.72 10.64
CA VAL A 204 8.36 19.15 9.79
C VAL A 204 7.86 19.04 8.36
N VAL A 205 6.66 18.49 8.15
CA VAL A 205 6.04 18.37 6.82
C VAL A 205 5.80 19.75 6.22
N CYS A 206 5.17 20.67 6.96
CA CYS A 206 4.86 22.00 6.47
C CYS A 206 6.10 22.81 6.08
N ARG A 207 7.23 22.67 6.78
CA ARG A 207 8.50 23.29 6.38
C ARG A 207 9.15 22.65 5.16
N SER A 208 8.85 21.38 4.88
CA SER A 208 9.37 20.70 3.69
C SER A 208 8.61 21.06 2.41
N LEU A 209 7.45 21.68 2.55
CA LEU A 209 6.67 22.17 1.43
C LEU A 209 7.36 23.38 0.81
N ASP A 210 7.90 23.20 -0.40
CA ASP A 210 8.53 24.27 -1.16
C ASP A 210 7.45 25.09 -1.90
N ALA A 211 7.54 26.42 -1.75
CA ALA A 211 6.64 27.40 -2.34
C ALA A 211 6.58 27.31 -3.88
N GLN A 212 7.61 26.74 -4.52
CA GLN A 212 7.61 26.48 -5.96
C GLN A 212 6.60 25.40 -6.37
N TYR A 213 6.29 24.45 -5.48
CA TYR A 213 5.44 23.30 -5.78
C TYR A 213 4.02 23.41 -5.20
N VAL A 214 3.81 24.31 -4.23
CA VAL A 214 2.53 24.48 -3.55
C VAL A 214 1.84 25.76 -4.01
N LYS A 215 0.77 25.63 -4.82
CA LYS A 215 -0.04 26.77 -5.30
C LYS A 215 -0.81 27.46 -4.17
N THR A 216 -1.23 26.69 -3.17
CA THR A 216 -1.95 27.18 -1.98
C THR A 216 -1.49 26.38 -0.77
N ILE A 217 -0.91 27.07 0.22
CA ILE A 217 -0.47 26.43 1.46
C ILE A 217 -1.71 25.92 2.21
N PRO A 218 -1.76 24.63 2.61
CA PRO A 218 -2.86 24.12 3.41
C PRO A 218 -3.07 24.94 4.69
N ALA A 219 -4.33 25.18 5.08
CA ALA A 219 -4.66 25.98 6.26
C ALA A 219 -3.95 25.47 7.53
N ASP A 220 -3.84 24.15 7.69
CA ASP A 220 -3.13 23.51 8.81
C ASP A 220 -1.65 23.92 8.87
N CYS A 221 -1.00 24.12 7.72
CA CYS A 221 0.37 24.61 7.64
C CYS A 221 0.50 26.10 7.93
N THR A 222 -0.50 26.91 7.59
CA THR A 222 -0.53 28.32 8.00
C THR A 222 -0.64 28.45 9.51
N ALA A 223 -1.49 27.65 10.17
CA ALA A 223 -1.60 27.61 11.63
C ALA A 223 -0.31 27.09 12.29
N ALA A 224 0.30 26.04 11.74
CA ALA A 224 1.56 25.49 12.24
C ALA A 224 2.72 26.51 12.16
N SER A 225 2.76 27.34 11.12
CA SER A 225 3.77 28.40 10.98
C SER A 225 3.62 29.51 12.02
N LEU A 226 2.38 29.81 12.45
CA LEU A 226 2.07 30.81 13.47
C LEU A 226 2.41 30.32 14.88
N ALA A 227 2.27 29.01 15.15
CA ALA A 227 2.62 28.42 16.43
C ALA A 227 4.14 28.43 16.73
N THR A 228 4.97 28.55 15.69
CA THR A 228 6.45 28.56 15.83
C THR A 228 7.08 29.95 15.84
N GLY A 229 6.25 31.01 15.77
CA GLY A 229 6.70 32.40 15.84
C GLY A 229 7.00 32.90 17.25
N ASN A 230 6.74 32.11 18.29
CA ASN A 230 7.04 32.45 19.67
C ASN A 230 7.27 31.16 20.48
N ASP A 231 8.43 31.08 21.12
CA ASP A 231 8.77 30.20 22.25
C ASP A 231 9.12 28.71 22.00
N SER A 232 10.42 28.46 22.21
CA SER A 232 11.00 27.44 23.11
C SER A 232 10.07 26.40 23.77
N VAL A 233 10.46 25.14 23.58
CA VAL A 233 10.37 24.01 24.54
C VAL A 233 8.99 23.34 24.75
N VAL A 234 8.94 22.11 24.24
CA VAL A 234 8.26 20.91 24.76
C VAL A 234 7.58 21.04 26.13
N SER A 235 6.26 20.84 26.20
CA SER A 235 5.63 20.10 27.31
C SER A 235 4.19 19.70 26.98
N HIS A 236 3.81 18.51 27.47
CA HIS A 236 2.47 17.90 27.52
C HIS A 236 2.07 17.01 26.33
N ILE A 237 2.48 15.74 26.46
CA ILE A 237 1.82 14.59 25.85
C ILE A 237 0.42 14.45 26.49
N ASP A 238 -0.63 14.63 25.70
CA ASP A 238 -2.01 14.35 26.10
C ASP A 238 -2.30 12.86 25.86
N VAL A 239 -2.68 12.15 26.91
CA VAL A 239 -2.88 10.68 26.97
C VAL A 239 -4.22 10.26 26.33
N ARG A 240 -4.74 11.04 25.38
CA ARG A 240 -5.96 10.75 24.62
C ARG A 240 -5.70 10.13 23.23
N LEU A 241 -4.45 9.77 22.93
CA LEU A 241 -4.01 9.26 21.62
C LEU A 241 -4.15 7.73 21.41
N PHE A 242 -4.78 7.00 22.34
CA PHE A 242 -5.12 5.59 22.16
C PHE A 242 -6.63 5.41 22.13
N GLY A 243 -7.24 5.54 20.96
CA GLY A 243 -8.66 5.21 20.81
C GLY A 243 -9.37 5.95 19.69
N ARG A 244 -9.00 5.69 18.44
CA ARG A 244 -9.92 5.77 17.30
C ARG A 244 -9.59 4.67 16.30
N SER A 245 -10.08 3.48 16.65
CA SER A 245 -10.83 2.67 15.70
C SER A 245 -11.92 3.53 15.07
N LEU A 246 -11.87 3.74 13.77
CA LEU A 246 -12.96 3.64 12.81
C LEU A 246 -12.32 3.52 11.43
#